data_AF-A0A8J3NH62-F1
#
_entry.id   AF-A0A8J3NH62-F1
#
_cell.length_a   1.000
_cell.length_b   1.000
_cell.length_c   1.000
_cell.angle_alpha   90.00
_cell.angle_beta   90.00
_cell.angle_gamma   90.00
#
_symmetry.space_group_name_H-M   'P 1'
#
loop_
_entity.id
_entity.type
_entity.pdbx_description
1 polymer ?
#
loop_
_entity_poly.entity_id
_entity_poly.type
_entity_poly.pdbx_seq_one_letter_code
_entity_poly.pdbx_strand_id
1 'polypeptide(L)'
;MQFDLSTLTPAQREVFEAVHFLGQGNAIELMEQSGKARSTVDKALKTLADLGLIVPVDTDADPAEGVPTRWTMAEAVADSVTAQDNLDDTDTAGTTEHDLVNDETGQLQADEPQPGTPGDTDPADLGDQDGTAEAEDNDEQPVGTSDADVNDQTESGTDDEDEDDDSDTESDEDEEDEDDDSDDDEDTESEGQPARAAVTVVQPSRPGDRKIMTIKAVIAEYGDDGATLDEIVNESGIGHPTASRLLAAMEQADAARRLPGTPGRWIAGPTKASEVDPNPEPPRCPVCFQVVKGVTESPEAVAGVQSLIRPDGTIHVVAEDGTAHVVKLPKRLPPRTASTATAGAVRRTDLTVNGDGNQPFAKGELERLTMAVLSGQPGREMTPQEIATEISAQLNGRAVSSGAVRNNCTKLGSAGRILLVREAPLTFVYPAPAGDSEADEAETTTAPAQADATAEDTSGNEQS
;
A
#
# COMPACT_ATOMS: atom_id res chain seq x y z
N MET A 1 32.52 -20.08 14.40
CA MET A 1 32.00 -18.69 14.46
C MET A 1 31.02 -18.64 15.62
N GLN A 2 31.14 -17.69 16.54
CA GLN A 2 30.14 -17.54 17.59
C GLN A 2 28.90 -16.90 16.97
N PHE A 3 27.78 -17.62 16.95
CA PHE A 3 26.53 -17.10 16.42
C PHE A 3 25.93 -16.14 17.45
N ASP A 4 25.74 -14.88 17.08
CA ASP A 4 25.15 -13.89 17.96
C ASP A 4 23.62 -14.00 17.93
N LEU A 5 23.07 -14.79 18.85
CA LEU A 5 21.62 -14.96 19.06
C LEU A 5 20.90 -13.64 19.40
N SER A 6 21.65 -12.59 19.75
CA SER A 6 21.11 -11.25 20.00
C SER A 6 20.57 -10.57 18.74
N THR A 7 20.97 -11.03 17.56
CA THR A 7 20.50 -10.51 16.26
C THR A 7 19.13 -11.05 15.84
N LEU A 8 18.65 -12.11 16.50
CA LEU A 8 17.34 -12.70 16.21
C LEU A 8 16.21 -11.86 16.81
N THR A 9 15.14 -11.68 16.04
CA THR A 9 13.89 -11.10 16.54
C THR A 9 13.25 -12.02 17.60
N PRO A 10 12.40 -11.50 18.51
CA PRO A 10 11.77 -12.31 19.54
C PRO A 10 11.02 -13.54 18.98
N ALA A 11 10.31 -13.38 17.87
CA ALA A 11 9.61 -14.49 17.22
C ALA A 11 10.56 -15.55 16.64
N GLN A 12 11.71 -15.15 16.09
CA GLN A 12 12.73 -16.09 15.61
C GLN A 12 13.37 -16.86 16.77
N ARG A 13 13.58 -16.19 17.91
CA ARG A 13 14.12 -16.83 19.12
C ARG A 13 13.18 -17.89 19.66
N GLU A 14 11.88 -17.59 19.76
CA GLU A 14 10.88 -18.56 20.22
C GLU A 14 10.76 -19.78 19.27
N VAL A 15 10.82 -19.57 17.94
CA VAL A 15 10.83 -20.69 16.98
C VAL A 15 12.13 -21.49 17.08
N PHE A 16 13.27 -20.84 17.29
CA PHE A 16 14.56 -21.51 17.48
C PHE A 16 14.59 -22.35 18.78
N GLU A 17 14.06 -21.82 19.88
CA GLU A 17 13.87 -22.55 21.15
C GLU A 17 12.88 -23.71 20.98
N ALA A 18 11.83 -23.56 20.18
CA ALA A 18 10.92 -24.66 19.86
C ALA A 18 11.63 -25.80 19.10
N VAL A 19 12.50 -25.47 18.13
CA VAL A 19 13.35 -26.47 17.46
C VAL A 19 14.31 -27.14 18.46
N HIS A 20 14.90 -26.36 19.38
CA HIS A 20 15.77 -26.89 20.44
C HIS A 20 15.05 -27.93 21.30
N PHE A 21 13.87 -27.56 21.79
CA PHE A 21 13.09 -28.35 22.72
C PHE A 21 12.58 -29.65 22.10
N LEU A 22 12.15 -29.61 20.83
CA LEU A 22 11.66 -30.79 20.12
C LEU A 22 12.80 -31.67 19.57
N GLY A 23 14.01 -31.11 19.42
CA GLY A 23 15.14 -31.70 18.70
C GLY A 23 14.94 -31.68 17.18
N GLN A 24 13.75 -32.07 16.71
CA GLN A 24 13.32 -31.98 15.32
C GLN A 24 11.81 -31.72 15.24
N GLY A 25 11.36 -30.89 14.30
CA GLY A 25 9.93 -30.60 14.15
C GLY A 25 9.55 -30.11 12.77
N ASN A 26 8.31 -30.39 12.35
CA ASN A 26 7.70 -29.77 11.17
C ASN A 26 7.08 -28.40 11.52
N ALA A 27 6.67 -27.64 10.51
CA ALA A 27 6.12 -26.29 10.70
C ALA A 27 4.88 -26.22 11.62
N ILE A 28 4.07 -27.29 11.68
CA ILE A 28 2.87 -27.36 12.53
C ILE A 28 3.26 -27.60 13.99
N GLU A 29 4.16 -28.54 14.25
CA GLU A 29 4.67 -28.83 15.60
C GLU A 29 5.38 -27.60 16.19
N LEU A 30 6.16 -26.88 15.37
CA LEU A 30 6.83 -25.65 15.77
C LEU A 30 5.86 -24.50 16.02
N MET A 31 4.75 -24.44 15.29
CA MET A 31 3.68 -23.47 15.52
C MET A 31 3.00 -23.71 16.86
N GLU A 32 2.69 -24.96 17.19
CA GLU A 32 2.09 -25.32 18.48
C GLU A 32 3.04 -25.05 19.65
N GLN A 33 4.33 -25.39 19.49
CA GLN A 33 5.33 -25.22 20.54
C GLN A 33 5.72 -23.75 20.77
N SER A 34 5.81 -22.94 19.71
CA SER A 34 6.17 -21.51 19.83
C SER A 34 4.97 -20.59 20.07
N GLY A 35 3.74 -21.07 19.88
CA GLY A 35 2.53 -20.23 19.95
C GLY A 35 2.45 -19.15 18.85
N LYS A 36 3.31 -19.19 17.83
CA LYS A 36 3.32 -18.23 16.72
C LYS A 36 2.41 -18.68 15.58
N ALA A 37 1.96 -17.74 14.75
CA ALA A 37 1.20 -18.07 13.56
C ALA A 37 2.08 -18.78 12.50
N ARG A 38 1.49 -19.69 11.71
CA ARG A 38 2.19 -20.45 10.65
C ARG A 38 3.06 -19.59 9.74
N SER A 39 2.54 -18.46 9.24
CA SER A 39 3.31 -17.55 8.37
C SER A 39 4.55 -16.97 9.04
N THR A 40 4.50 -16.77 10.37
CA THR A 40 5.64 -16.29 11.17
C THR A 40 6.65 -17.40 11.36
N VAL A 41 6.20 -18.63 11.62
CA VAL A 41 7.06 -19.81 11.72
C VAL A 41 7.77 -20.07 10.40
N ASP A 42 7.07 -20.08 9.27
CA ASP A 42 7.66 -20.30 7.94
C ASP A 42 8.74 -19.24 7.61
N LYS A 43 8.47 -17.97 7.93
CA LYS A 43 9.44 -16.88 7.73
C LYS A 43 10.65 -17.03 8.66
N ALA A 44 10.42 -17.40 9.93
CA ALA A 44 11.49 -17.64 10.89
C ALA A 44 12.36 -18.84 10.47
N LEU A 45 11.75 -19.95 10.06
CA LEU A 45 12.45 -21.12 9.53
C LEU A 45 13.35 -20.77 8.36
N LYS A 46 12.83 -20.01 7.38
CA LYS A 46 13.63 -19.53 6.25
C LYS A 46 14.83 -18.71 6.72
N THR A 47 14.63 -17.73 7.59
CA THR A 47 15.75 -16.89 8.08
C THR A 47 16.76 -17.67 8.91
N LEU A 48 16.31 -18.59 9.78
CA LEU A 48 17.20 -19.43 10.59
C LEU A 48 18.01 -20.40 9.71
N ALA A 49 17.41 -20.92 8.63
CA ALA A 49 18.09 -21.75 7.64
C ALA A 49 19.11 -20.95 6.83
N ASP A 50 18.76 -19.73 6.37
CA ASP A 50 19.67 -18.82 5.66
C ASP A 50 20.89 -18.44 6.53
N LEU A 51 20.71 -18.36 7.86
CA LEU A 51 21.78 -18.12 8.83
C LEU A 51 22.59 -19.39 9.17
N GLY A 52 22.21 -20.56 8.65
CA GLY A 52 22.85 -21.84 8.93
C GLY A 52 22.65 -22.34 10.37
N LEU A 53 21.61 -21.86 11.07
CA LEU A 53 21.32 -22.25 12.46
C LEU A 53 20.51 -23.54 12.55
N ILE A 54 19.70 -23.81 11.53
CA ILE A 54 18.89 -25.02 11.38
C ILE A 54 19.09 -25.61 9.99
N VAL A 55 18.86 -26.91 9.85
CA VAL A 55 18.93 -27.63 8.59
C VAL A 55 17.69 -28.50 8.38
N PRO A 56 17.21 -28.67 7.14
CA PRO A 56 16.16 -29.63 6.84
C PRO A 56 16.70 -31.06 7.05
N VAL A 57 15.93 -31.89 7.75
CA VAL A 57 16.27 -33.30 8.02
C VAL A 57 15.97 -34.17 6.79
N ASP A 58 14.84 -33.89 6.14
CA ASP A 58 14.31 -34.68 5.02
C ASP A 58 14.42 -33.85 3.73
N THR A 59 15.61 -33.72 3.17
CA THR A 59 15.82 -33.00 1.89
C THR A 59 15.15 -33.68 0.70
N ASP A 60 14.86 -34.97 0.83
CA ASP A 60 14.21 -35.79 -0.19
C ASP A 60 12.68 -35.82 -0.05
N ALA A 61 12.11 -35.08 0.92
CA ALA A 61 10.67 -34.97 1.06
C ALA A 61 10.10 -34.17 -0.12
N ASP A 62 9.50 -34.87 -1.07
CA ASP A 62 8.80 -34.25 -2.19
C ASP A 62 7.55 -33.53 -1.66
N PRO A 63 7.43 -32.21 -1.83
CA PRO A 63 6.22 -31.47 -1.46
C PRO A 63 4.96 -32.02 -2.14
N ALA A 64 5.07 -32.72 -3.28
CA ALA A 64 3.96 -33.38 -3.95
C ALA A 64 3.44 -34.64 -3.20
N GLU A 65 4.29 -35.31 -2.43
CA GLU A 65 3.88 -36.45 -1.59
C GLU A 65 3.20 -36.02 -0.27
N GLY A 66 3.16 -34.71 0.00
CA GLY A 66 2.49 -34.14 1.17
C GLY A 66 3.19 -34.40 2.50
N VAL A 67 4.44 -34.88 2.47
CA VAL A 67 5.26 -35.04 3.68
C VAL A 67 5.88 -33.68 4.02
N PRO A 68 5.52 -33.05 5.15
CA PRO A 68 6.05 -31.74 5.51
C PRO A 68 7.52 -31.83 5.90
N THR A 69 8.35 -30.92 5.38
CA THR A 69 9.77 -30.82 5.72
C THR A 69 9.98 -30.65 7.22
N ARG A 70 10.84 -31.49 7.80
CA ARG A 70 11.23 -31.43 9.21
C ARG A 70 12.55 -30.66 9.35
N TRP A 71 12.68 -29.91 10.43
CA TRP A 71 13.82 -29.04 10.71
C TRP A 71 14.49 -29.47 12.01
N THR A 72 15.83 -29.45 12.03
CA THR A 72 16.66 -29.72 13.21
C THR A 72 17.72 -28.63 13.34
N MET A 73 18.32 -28.48 14.53
CA MET A 73 19.50 -27.63 14.70
C MET A 73 20.68 -28.13 13.87
N ALA A 74 21.47 -27.20 13.33
CA ALA A 74 22.75 -27.54 12.74
C ALA A 74 23.69 -28.11 13.83
N GLU A 75 24.46 -29.15 13.50
CA GLU A 75 25.32 -29.89 14.44
C GLU A 75 26.28 -28.95 15.22
N ALA A 76 26.90 -28.00 14.50
CA ALA A 76 27.81 -27.00 15.10
C ALA A 76 27.13 -26.08 16.14
N VAL A 77 25.81 -25.88 16.02
CA VAL A 77 25.02 -25.05 16.93
C VAL A 77 24.54 -25.87 18.13
N ALA A 78 24.11 -27.12 17.92
CA ALA A 78 23.66 -28.02 18.97
C ALA A 78 24.74 -28.24 20.07
N ASP A 79 26.00 -28.40 19.65
CA ASP A 79 27.14 -28.54 20.58
C ASP A 79 27.39 -27.27 21.42
N SER A 80 27.12 -26.10 20.84
CA SER A 80 27.34 -24.81 21.53
C SER A 80 26.26 -24.53 22.57
N VAL A 81 25.00 -24.85 22.28
CA VAL A 81 23.86 -24.65 23.20
C VAL A 81 23.94 -25.60 24.39
N THR A 82 24.22 -26.88 24.15
CA THR A 82 24.35 -27.89 25.23
C THR A 82 25.56 -27.64 26.14
N ALA A 83 26.64 -27.02 25.65
CA ALA A 83 27.77 -26.63 26.46
C ALA A 83 27.45 -25.46 27.42
N GLN A 84 26.50 -24.60 27.06
CA GLN A 84 26.13 -23.43 27.85
C GLN A 84 25.21 -23.80 29.03
N ASP A 85 24.27 -24.73 28.84
CA ASP A 85 23.38 -25.21 29.92
C ASP A 85 24.13 -25.99 31.01
N ASN A 86 25.25 -26.66 30.68
CA ASN A 86 26.03 -27.42 31.67
C ASN A 86 26.90 -26.54 32.59
N LEU A 87 27.05 -25.25 32.31
CA LEU A 87 27.91 -24.36 33.10
C LEU A 87 27.17 -23.63 34.24
N ASP A 88 25.84 -23.62 34.24
CA ASP A 88 25.04 -22.94 35.28
C ASP A 88 24.78 -23.82 36.52
N ASP A 89 25.03 -25.14 36.45
CA ASP A 89 24.65 -26.09 37.50
C ASP A 89 25.79 -26.46 38.50
N THR A 90 26.91 -25.71 38.50
CA THR A 90 28.12 -26.11 39.27
C THR A 90 28.42 -25.37 40.57
N ASP A 91 27.61 -24.41 41.04
CA ASP A 91 27.90 -23.68 42.28
C ASP A 91 26.66 -23.44 43.17
N THR A 92 26.15 -24.49 43.81
CA THR A 92 25.48 -24.36 45.13
C THR A 92 25.71 -25.61 45.99
N ALA A 93 26.98 -25.91 46.28
CA ALA A 93 27.33 -26.81 47.36
C ALA A 93 27.64 -25.99 48.63
N GLY A 94 26.62 -25.76 49.46
CA GLY A 94 26.85 -25.36 50.85
C GLY A 94 25.68 -24.64 51.52
N THR A 95 24.83 -25.37 52.22
CA THR A 95 24.41 -25.11 53.63
C THR A 95 23.38 -26.15 54.05
N THR A 96 23.80 -27.14 54.83
CA THR A 96 23.59 -27.21 56.29
C THR A 96 22.15 -27.57 56.65
N GLU A 97 21.95 -28.88 56.79
CA GLU A 97 21.26 -29.54 57.90
C GLU A 97 20.39 -28.62 58.80
N HIS A 98 19.07 -28.72 58.68
CA HIS A 98 18.22 -28.55 59.85
C HIS A 98 17.08 -29.57 59.87
N ASP A 99 17.02 -30.16 61.05
CA ASP A 99 16.36 -31.39 61.45
C ASP A 99 14.86 -31.19 61.72
N LEU A 100 14.14 -32.27 61.43
CA LEU A 100 12.83 -32.73 61.91
C LEU A 100 12.11 -31.90 62.99
N VAL A 101 10.82 -31.60 62.79
CA VAL A 101 9.73 -32.22 63.58
C VAL A 101 8.34 -32.05 62.95
N ASN A 102 7.67 -33.20 62.95
CA ASN A 102 6.25 -33.48 62.79
C ASN A 102 5.44 -32.86 63.95
N ASP A 103 4.30 -32.20 63.71
CA ASP A 103 3.16 -32.24 64.65
C ASP A 103 1.83 -31.91 63.95
N GLU A 104 0.85 -32.73 64.31
CA GLU A 104 -0.56 -32.70 63.93
C GLU A 104 -1.33 -31.53 64.60
N THR A 105 -2.59 -31.37 64.17
CA THR A 105 -3.76 -30.82 64.89
C THR A 105 -4.24 -29.39 64.62
N GLY A 106 -5.55 -29.30 64.38
CA GLY A 106 -6.43 -28.24 64.91
C GLY A 106 -6.81 -27.14 63.91
N GLN A 107 -7.98 -27.23 63.25
CA GLN A 107 -9.26 -26.65 63.70
C GLN A 107 -9.35 -25.12 63.70
N LEU A 108 -10.35 -24.62 62.93
CA LEU A 108 -11.27 -23.49 63.23
C LEU A 108 -10.60 -22.09 63.29
N GLN A 109 -11.03 -21.01 62.62
CA GLN A 109 -12.33 -20.32 62.53
C GLN A 109 -12.07 -19.13 61.57
N ALA A 110 -12.92 -18.84 60.58
CA ALA A 110 -13.89 -17.73 60.62
C ALA A 110 -13.44 -16.48 61.42
N ASP A 111 -13.09 -15.38 60.73
CA ASP A 111 -13.53 -14.02 61.09
C ASP A 111 -13.14 -13.01 59.97
N GLU A 112 -14.12 -12.65 59.15
CA GLU A 112 -14.27 -11.28 58.63
C GLU A 112 -14.91 -10.48 59.78
N PRO A 113 -14.50 -9.21 60.07
CA PRO A 113 -15.13 -8.13 59.31
C PRO A 113 -14.35 -6.79 59.16
N GLN A 114 -14.67 -6.15 58.03
CA GLN A 114 -15.04 -4.74 57.85
C GLN A 114 -14.02 -3.57 57.72
N PRO A 115 -14.45 -2.48 57.03
CA PRO A 115 -13.61 -1.48 56.38
C PRO A 115 -13.55 -0.13 57.12
N GLY A 116 -12.55 0.68 56.74
CA GLY A 116 -12.46 2.11 57.02
C GLY A 116 -11.07 2.59 56.57
N THR A 117 -10.81 3.78 56.04
CA THR A 117 -11.55 5.03 55.84
C THR A 117 -10.65 5.85 54.88
N PRO A 118 -11.16 6.72 53.98
CA PRO A 118 -10.33 7.49 53.07
C PRO A 118 -9.63 8.64 53.81
N GLY A 119 -8.33 8.83 53.54
CA GLY A 119 -7.53 9.92 54.07
C GLY A 119 -7.01 10.82 52.95
N ASP A 120 -7.63 11.99 52.82
CA ASP A 120 -7.14 13.18 52.15
C ASP A 120 -5.69 13.53 52.57
N THR A 121 -4.78 13.69 51.60
CA THR A 121 -3.63 14.58 51.72
C THR A 121 -3.15 15.06 50.35
N ASP A 122 -3.47 16.32 50.05
CA ASP A 122 -2.74 17.26 49.20
C ASP A 122 -3.05 18.66 49.80
N PRO A 123 -2.28 19.76 49.61
CA PRO A 123 -0.98 19.90 48.94
C PRO A 123 0.07 20.72 49.73
N ALA A 124 1.33 20.62 49.33
CA ALA A 124 2.38 21.63 49.59
C ALA A 124 3.11 21.84 48.25
N ASP A 125 2.99 22.96 47.55
CA ASP A 125 3.36 24.34 47.91
C ASP A 125 4.81 24.50 48.38
N LEU A 126 5.73 24.43 47.41
CA LEU A 126 7.05 25.06 47.37
C LEU A 126 7.30 25.30 45.87
N GLY A 127 7.51 26.50 45.34
CA GLY A 127 8.18 27.68 45.89
C GLY A 127 9.23 28.08 44.85
N ASP A 128 8.96 29.17 44.14
CA ASP A 128 9.90 30.19 43.65
C ASP A 128 11.38 29.80 43.52
N GLN A 129 11.89 29.72 42.29
CA GLN A 129 13.26 30.17 41.96
C GLN A 129 13.29 30.89 40.60
N ASP A 130 13.08 32.19 40.72
CA ASP A 130 13.65 33.25 39.90
C ASP A 130 15.18 33.06 39.72
N GLY A 131 15.68 33.34 38.52
CA GLY A 131 17.04 33.01 38.13
C GLY A 131 17.46 33.56 36.76
N THR A 132 17.22 34.86 36.54
CA THR A 132 17.88 35.66 35.51
C THR A 132 19.40 35.67 35.68
N ALA A 133 20.15 35.32 34.64
CA ALA A 133 21.52 35.80 34.44
C ALA A 133 21.86 35.83 32.94
N GLU A 134 22.34 36.99 32.50
CA GLU A 134 22.72 37.35 31.15
C GLU A 134 24.17 36.97 30.80
N ALA A 135 24.47 37.08 29.49
CA ALA A 135 25.79 37.26 28.85
C ALA A 135 26.71 36.01 28.90
N GLU A 136 27.54 35.68 27.91
CA GLU A 136 28.33 36.43 26.94
C GLU A 136 28.47 35.53 25.67
N ASP A 137 28.26 36.05 24.46
CA ASP A 137 29.31 36.59 23.57
C ASP A 137 30.54 35.67 23.44
N ASN A 138 30.61 34.90 22.35
CA ASN A 138 31.90 34.39 21.86
C ASN A 138 31.85 34.18 20.33
N ASP A 139 32.25 35.24 19.66
CA ASP A 139 32.46 35.37 18.22
C ASP A 139 33.97 35.25 17.98
N GLU A 140 34.45 34.07 17.54
CA GLU A 140 35.82 33.91 17.03
C GLU A 140 35.87 32.81 15.94
N GLN A 141 35.68 33.22 14.69
CA GLN A 141 36.51 32.74 13.56
C GLN A 141 37.87 33.48 13.60
N PRO A 142 38.99 33.05 12.96
CA PRO A 142 39.07 32.34 11.66
C PRO A 142 40.30 31.38 11.50
N VAL A 143 40.56 31.01 10.23
CA VAL A 143 41.77 30.38 9.62
C VAL A 143 41.85 28.85 9.72
N GLY A 144 42.20 28.06 8.70
CA GLY A 144 42.77 28.30 7.36
C GLY A 144 43.70 27.11 7.03
N THR A 145 43.82 26.79 5.73
CA THR A 145 44.80 25.87 5.11
C THR A 145 44.55 24.35 5.34
N SER A 146 44.74 23.41 4.42
CA SER A 146 45.64 23.33 3.25
C SER A 146 45.20 22.18 2.32
N ASP A 147 45.48 22.32 1.04
CA ASP A 147 45.57 21.25 0.04
C ASP A 147 46.51 20.09 0.47
N ALA A 148 46.11 18.85 0.14
CA ALA A 148 47.01 17.73 -0.14
C ALA A 148 46.26 16.58 -0.84
N ASP A 149 46.33 16.59 -2.17
CA ASP A 149 46.74 15.51 -3.09
C ASP A 149 46.88 14.04 -2.62
N VAL A 150 46.65 13.17 -3.62
CA VAL A 150 47.08 11.76 -3.80
C VAL A 150 46.17 10.64 -3.27
N ASN A 151 45.47 9.98 -4.21
CA ASN A 151 45.40 8.51 -4.29
C ASN A 151 44.96 8.14 -5.73
N ASP A 152 45.89 7.87 -6.65
CA ASP A 152 46.43 6.53 -6.92
C ASP A 152 45.32 5.49 -7.18
N GLN A 153 44.84 5.43 -8.43
CA GLN A 153 44.08 4.30 -8.94
C GLN A 153 44.96 3.56 -9.94
N THR A 154 45.47 2.44 -9.44
CA THR A 154 46.19 1.40 -10.15
C THR A 154 45.24 0.54 -10.99
N GLU A 155 45.88 -0.14 -11.93
CA GLU A 155 45.36 -0.79 -13.13
C GLU A 155 44.80 -2.20 -12.87
N SER A 156 43.84 -2.64 -13.69
CA SER A 156 43.62 -4.03 -14.18
C SER A 156 42.35 -4.02 -15.05
N GLY A 157 42.38 -4.27 -16.36
CA GLY A 157 42.79 -5.53 -17.03
C GLY A 157 41.57 -6.44 -17.12
N THR A 158 40.66 -6.26 -18.10
CA THR A 158 40.48 -7.11 -19.31
C THR A 158 41.05 -8.53 -19.23
N ASP A 159 40.16 -9.52 -19.25
CA ASP A 159 40.17 -10.81 -19.98
C ASP A 159 38.83 -11.51 -19.62
N ASP A 160 37.84 -11.63 -20.51
CA ASP A 160 37.64 -12.73 -21.47
C ASP A 160 37.70 -14.13 -20.83
N GLU A 161 36.55 -14.81 -20.75
CA GLU A 161 36.42 -16.21 -21.19
C GLU A 161 34.94 -16.62 -21.30
N ASP A 162 34.65 -17.20 -22.46
CA ASP A 162 33.42 -17.84 -22.92
C ASP A 162 33.09 -19.10 -22.09
N GLU A 163 31.81 -19.33 -21.78
CA GLU A 163 31.27 -20.70 -21.68
C GLU A 163 29.86 -20.73 -22.30
N ASP A 164 29.78 -21.43 -23.42
CA ASP A 164 28.57 -21.96 -24.04
C ASP A 164 27.84 -22.90 -23.05
N ASP A 165 26.51 -22.79 -22.94
CA ASP A 165 25.70 -23.97 -22.61
C ASP A 165 24.34 -23.92 -23.29
N ASP A 166 24.24 -24.74 -24.34
CA ASP A 166 23.03 -25.19 -25.01
C ASP A 166 22.20 -26.05 -24.04
N SER A 167 20.90 -25.81 -23.88
CA SER A 167 19.91 -26.90 -23.90
C SER A 167 18.45 -26.43 -23.82
N ASP A 168 17.72 -26.90 -24.84
CA ASP A 168 16.40 -27.53 -24.78
C ASP A 168 15.15 -26.66 -24.59
N THR A 169 14.67 -26.28 -25.78
CA THR A 169 13.28 -26.01 -26.12
C THR A 169 12.51 -27.34 -26.24
N GLU A 170 11.55 -27.57 -25.35
CA GLU A 170 10.43 -28.52 -25.51
C GLU A 170 9.19 -27.75 -24.98
N SER A 171 8.31 -27.16 -25.80
CA SER A 171 7.21 -27.73 -26.58
C SER A 171 6.19 -28.54 -25.77
N ASP A 172 4.93 -28.05 -25.87
CA ASP A 172 3.64 -28.72 -25.63
C ASP A 172 3.30 -28.99 -24.14
N GLU A 173 2.10 -28.72 -23.61
CA GLU A 173 0.82 -29.30 -24.02
C GLU A 173 -0.38 -28.38 -23.65
N ASP A 174 -1.43 -28.54 -24.48
CA ASP A 174 -2.78 -28.00 -24.38
C ASP A 174 -3.52 -28.42 -23.10
N GLU A 175 -4.23 -27.50 -22.45
CA GLU A 175 -5.43 -27.84 -21.68
C GLU A 175 -6.56 -26.88 -22.06
N GLU A 176 -7.41 -27.39 -22.94
CA GLU A 176 -8.78 -26.95 -23.20
C GLU A 176 -9.63 -27.29 -21.97
N ASP A 177 -10.19 -26.30 -21.28
CA ASP A 177 -11.34 -26.49 -20.39
C ASP A 177 -12.52 -25.72 -20.97
N GLU A 178 -13.27 -26.45 -21.80
CA GLU A 178 -14.68 -26.24 -22.09
C GLU A 178 -15.52 -26.67 -20.88
N ASP A 179 -16.40 -25.80 -20.39
CA ASP A 179 -17.69 -26.12 -19.72
C ASP A 179 -18.42 -24.77 -19.60
N ASP A 180 -19.36 -24.45 -20.50
CA ASP A 180 -20.77 -24.87 -20.48
C ASP A 180 -21.48 -24.47 -19.20
N ASP A 181 -22.18 -23.32 -19.27
CA ASP A 181 -23.47 -23.15 -18.61
C ASP A 181 -24.24 -22.05 -19.35
N SER A 182 -25.11 -22.54 -20.23
CA SER A 182 -26.19 -21.82 -20.89
C SER A 182 -27.38 -21.72 -19.95
N ASP A 183 -27.92 -20.52 -19.75
CA ASP A 183 -29.33 -20.23 -19.39
C ASP A 183 -29.53 -18.75 -19.76
N ASP A 184 -30.04 -18.41 -20.95
CA ASP A 184 -31.46 -18.42 -21.33
C ASP A 184 -32.35 -17.71 -20.30
N ASP A 185 -32.66 -16.44 -20.57
CA ASP A 185 -33.99 -15.89 -20.28
C ASP A 185 -34.23 -14.60 -21.10
N GLU A 186 -35.36 -14.63 -21.78
CA GLU A 186 -35.81 -13.76 -22.85
C GLU A 186 -36.25 -12.35 -22.42
N ASP A 187 -36.22 -11.45 -23.41
CA ASP A 187 -37.18 -10.38 -23.69
C ASP A 187 -37.90 -9.64 -22.54
N THR A 188 -37.60 -8.35 -22.42
CA THR A 188 -38.69 -7.35 -22.25
C THR A 188 -38.30 -6.00 -22.83
N GLU A 189 -38.89 -5.66 -23.97
CA GLU A 189 -39.00 -4.30 -24.49
C GLU A 189 -39.80 -3.43 -23.50
N SER A 190 -39.29 -2.26 -23.13
CA SER A 190 -40.14 -1.19 -22.58
C SER A 190 -39.55 0.18 -22.90
N GLU A 191 -40.16 0.83 -23.89
CA GLU A 191 -39.96 2.26 -24.16
C GLU A 191 -40.52 3.13 -23.01
N GLY A 192 -39.76 4.19 -22.67
CA GLY A 192 -40.26 5.47 -22.15
C GLY A 192 -40.54 5.61 -20.64
N GLN A 193 -39.61 6.23 -19.89
CA GLN A 193 -39.85 7.34 -18.93
C GLN A 193 -38.58 7.78 -18.13
N PRO A 194 -38.57 8.98 -17.49
CA PRO A 194 -37.48 9.94 -17.60
C PRO A 194 -36.45 9.88 -16.44
N ALA A 195 -35.29 10.48 -16.71
CA ALA A 195 -34.33 11.05 -15.75
C ALA A 195 -34.27 10.38 -14.37
N ARG A 196 -33.65 9.19 -14.30
CA ARG A 196 -33.32 8.54 -13.04
C ARG A 196 -32.18 9.31 -12.35
N ALA A 197 -32.50 9.84 -11.17
CA ALA A 197 -31.53 10.26 -10.18
C ALA A 197 -30.50 9.14 -9.98
N ALA A 198 -29.21 9.50 -9.99
CA ALA A 198 -28.11 8.59 -9.73
C ALA A 198 -28.31 7.95 -8.35
N VAL A 199 -28.74 6.68 -8.35
CA VAL A 199 -28.66 5.83 -7.17
C VAL A 199 -27.17 5.57 -6.98
N THR A 200 -26.56 6.25 -6.02
CA THR A 200 -25.25 5.86 -5.50
C THR A 200 -25.39 4.46 -4.97
N VAL A 201 -24.94 3.48 -5.74
CA VAL A 201 -24.73 2.11 -5.29
C VAL A 201 -23.69 2.19 -4.18
N VAL A 202 -24.16 2.21 -2.93
CA VAL A 202 -23.32 1.96 -1.76
C VAL A 202 -22.85 0.52 -1.94
N GLN A 203 -21.59 0.35 -2.37
CA GLN A 203 -21.00 -0.98 -2.42
C GLN A 203 -21.17 -1.63 -1.05
N PRO A 204 -21.65 -2.88 -0.96
CA PRO A 204 -21.69 -3.58 0.31
C PRO A 204 -20.30 -3.52 0.93
N SER A 205 -20.23 -3.05 2.18
CA SER A 205 -18.99 -2.89 2.94
C SER A 205 -18.19 -4.18 2.82
N ARG A 206 -17.12 -4.15 2.03
CA ARG A 206 -16.23 -5.29 1.89
C ARG A 206 -15.82 -5.73 3.30
N PRO A 207 -15.72 -7.06 3.57
CA PRO A 207 -15.20 -7.52 4.85
C PRO A 207 -13.92 -6.74 5.14
N GLY A 208 -13.87 -6.11 6.32
CA GLY A 208 -12.89 -5.10 6.68
C GLY A 208 -11.48 -5.49 6.27
N ASP A 209 -10.68 -4.55 5.79
CA ASP A 209 -9.32 -4.82 5.35
C ASP A 209 -8.56 -5.56 6.47
N ARG A 210 -8.11 -6.80 6.17
CA ARG A 210 -7.41 -7.66 7.12
C ARG A 210 -6.23 -6.94 7.76
N LYS A 211 -5.55 -6.06 7.02
CA LYS A 211 -4.43 -5.26 7.53
C LYS A 211 -4.86 -4.24 8.56
N ILE A 212 -6.00 -3.58 8.36
CA ILE A 212 -6.56 -2.64 9.34
C ILE A 212 -6.97 -3.38 10.61
N MET A 213 -7.59 -4.56 10.48
CA MET A 213 -7.93 -5.39 11.65
C MET A 213 -6.68 -5.80 12.44
N THR A 214 -5.60 -6.21 11.75
CA THR A 214 -4.32 -6.55 12.40
C THR A 214 -3.69 -5.34 13.11
N ILE A 215 -3.61 -4.18 12.45
CA ILE A 215 -3.08 -2.95 13.07
C ILE A 215 -3.91 -2.57 14.30
N LYS A 216 -5.25 -2.64 14.21
CA LYS A 216 -6.11 -2.31 15.34
C LYS A 216 -5.93 -3.28 16.51
N ALA A 217 -5.75 -4.57 16.23
CA ALA A 217 -5.49 -5.58 17.26
C ALA A 217 -4.18 -5.28 18.00
N VAL A 218 -3.10 -5.00 17.26
CA VAL A 218 -1.80 -4.59 17.85
C VAL A 218 -1.96 -3.36 18.74
N ILE A 219 -2.57 -2.28 18.23
CA ILE A 219 -2.76 -1.06 19.03
C ILE A 219 -3.58 -1.33 20.31
N ALA A 220 -4.59 -2.19 20.24
CA ALA A 220 -5.42 -2.52 21.39
C ALA A 220 -4.66 -3.31 22.47
N GLU A 221 -3.64 -4.09 22.10
CA GLU A 221 -2.78 -4.83 23.03
C GLU A 221 -1.92 -3.89 23.90
N TYR A 222 -1.52 -2.74 23.34
CA TYR A 222 -0.78 -1.68 24.06
C TYR A 222 -1.67 -0.79 24.94
N GLY A 223 -2.99 -0.98 24.92
CA GLY A 223 -3.93 -0.24 25.75
C GLY A 223 -3.85 1.29 25.60
N ASP A 224 -3.88 1.99 26.73
CA ASP A 224 -3.87 3.47 26.79
C ASP A 224 -2.46 4.08 26.63
N ASP A 225 -1.40 3.28 26.82
CA ASP A 225 -0.01 3.73 26.61
C ASP A 225 0.29 3.94 25.12
N GLY A 226 -0.36 3.12 24.28
CA GLY A 226 -0.29 3.20 22.83
C GLY A 226 1.02 2.68 22.22
N ALA A 227 0.94 2.33 20.94
CA ALA A 227 2.05 1.77 20.18
C ALA A 227 2.68 2.82 19.24
N THR A 228 3.99 2.84 19.15
CA THR A 228 4.73 3.59 18.13
C THR A 228 4.55 2.95 16.76
N LEU A 229 4.81 3.71 15.69
CA LEU A 229 4.73 3.19 14.33
C LEU A 229 5.67 1.98 14.10
N ASP A 230 6.86 1.99 14.70
CA ASP A 230 7.85 0.93 14.54
C ASP A 230 7.43 -0.35 15.27
N GLU A 231 6.87 -0.23 16.48
CA GLU A 231 6.26 -1.35 17.22
C GLU A 231 5.12 -1.99 16.41
N ILE A 232 4.22 -1.17 15.86
CA ILE A 232 3.11 -1.63 15.02
C ILE A 232 3.62 -2.39 13.78
N VAL A 233 4.64 -1.85 13.11
CA VAL A 233 5.23 -2.47 11.90
C VAL A 233 5.89 -3.80 12.23
N ASN A 234 6.65 -3.84 13.33
CA ASN A 234 7.37 -5.03 13.77
C ASN A 234 6.40 -6.17 14.12
N GLU A 235 5.31 -5.88 14.84
CA GLU A 235 4.36 -6.90 15.29
C GLU A 235 3.35 -7.31 14.22
N SER A 236 2.84 -6.35 13.43
CA SER A 236 1.87 -6.66 12.38
C SER A 236 2.50 -7.31 11.15
N GLY A 237 3.82 -7.19 10.98
CA GLY A 237 4.54 -7.57 9.76
C GLY A 237 4.16 -6.72 8.54
N ILE A 238 3.43 -5.62 8.72
CA ILE A 238 3.01 -4.72 7.65
C ILE A 238 4.11 -3.68 7.44
N GLY A 239 4.62 -3.58 6.20
CA GLY A 239 5.68 -2.62 5.88
C GLY A 239 5.31 -1.17 6.25
N HIS A 240 6.30 -0.44 6.76
CA HIS A 240 6.21 0.94 7.25
C HIS A 240 5.33 1.90 6.41
N PRO A 241 5.49 2.01 5.07
CA PRO A 241 4.66 2.92 4.26
C PRO A 241 3.17 2.50 4.22
N THR A 242 2.89 1.20 4.32
CA THR A 242 1.50 0.71 4.34
C THR A 242 0.87 0.94 5.72
N ALA A 243 1.60 0.63 6.80
CA ALA A 243 1.14 0.86 8.16
C ALA A 243 0.85 2.36 8.40
N SER A 244 1.76 3.24 8.00
CA SER A 244 1.59 4.70 8.10
C SER A 244 0.34 5.21 7.36
N ARG A 245 0.10 4.74 6.12
CA ARG A 245 -1.10 5.10 5.34
C ARG A 245 -2.39 4.59 5.98
N LEU A 246 -2.39 3.35 6.47
CA LEU A 246 -3.58 2.77 7.11
C LEU A 246 -3.87 3.42 8.45
N LEU A 247 -2.86 3.79 9.23
CA LEU A 247 -3.03 4.55 10.47
C LEU A 247 -3.63 5.93 10.22
N ALA A 248 -3.22 6.63 9.16
CA ALA A 248 -3.85 7.88 8.77
C ALA A 248 -5.33 7.69 8.38
N ALA A 249 -5.66 6.58 7.71
CA ALA A 249 -7.04 6.24 7.39
C ALA A 249 -7.86 5.90 8.65
N MET A 250 -7.27 5.16 9.59
CA MET A 250 -7.87 4.87 10.88
C MET A 250 -8.07 6.13 11.71
N GLU A 251 -7.14 7.09 11.66
CA GLU A 251 -7.28 8.41 12.30
C GLU A 251 -8.47 9.18 11.74
N GLN A 252 -8.59 9.23 10.41
CA GLN A 252 -9.69 9.90 9.72
C GLN A 252 -11.07 9.28 10.05
N ALA A 253 -11.10 7.97 10.32
CA ALA A 253 -12.30 7.25 10.72
C ALA A 253 -12.52 7.21 12.25
N ASP A 254 -11.66 7.83 13.07
CA ASP A 254 -11.66 7.72 14.54
C ASP A 254 -11.55 6.25 15.04
N ALA A 255 -10.88 5.40 14.28
CA ALA A 255 -10.55 4.01 14.64
C ALA A 255 -9.20 3.88 15.33
N ALA A 256 -8.33 4.89 15.21
CA ALA A 256 -7.11 5.07 16.00
C ALA A 256 -6.90 6.57 16.27
N ARG A 257 -6.22 6.92 17.36
CA ARG A 257 -5.88 8.32 17.69
C ARG A 257 -4.41 8.43 18.03
N ARG A 258 -3.77 9.53 17.64
CA ARG A 258 -2.39 9.85 18.02
C ARG A 258 -2.36 10.49 19.41
N LEU A 259 -1.50 9.99 20.27
CA LEU A 259 -1.17 10.64 21.53
C LEU A 259 -0.13 11.76 21.29
N PRO A 260 -0.22 12.86 22.04
CA PRO A 260 0.81 13.91 22.00
C PRO A 260 2.13 13.36 22.55
N GLY A 261 3.24 13.61 21.84
CA GLY A 261 4.57 13.20 22.26
C GLY A 261 5.49 12.82 21.09
N THR A 262 6.80 12.75 21.39
CA THR A 262 7.82 12.26 20.46
C THR A 262 8.55 11.08 21.11
N PRO A 263 8.50 9.86 20.53
CA PRO A 263 7.83 9.50 19.27
C PRO A 263 6.30 9.50 19.39
N GLY A 264 5.61 9.76 18.27
CA GLY A 264 4.15 9.73 18.24
C GLY A 264 3.63 8.31 18.46
N ARG A 265 2.77 8.14 19.47
CA ARG A 265 2.13 6.87 19.82
C ARG A 265 0.67 6.84 19.35
N TRP A 266 0.16 5.64 19.10
CA TRP A 266 -1.20 5.40 18.62
C TRP A 266 -1.99 4.59 19.63
N ILE A 267 -3.22 5.01 19.89
CA ILE A 267 -4.20 4.29 20.73
C ILE A 267 -5.43 3.92 19.91
N ALA A 268 -6.16 2.90 20.36
CA ALA A 268 -7.35 2.43 19.67
C ALA A 268 -8.48 3.47 19.80
N GLY A 269 -9.14 3.76 18.68
CA GLY A 269 -10.33 4.61 18.63
C GLY A 269 -11.64 3.80 18.74
N PRO A 270 -12.77 4.48 19.00
CA PRO A 270 -14.08 3.85 19.14
C PRO A 270 -14.58 3.18 17.86
N THR A 271 -14.22 3.68 16.67
CA THR A 271 -14.73 3.16 15.39
C THR A 271 -14.18 1.79 15.05
N LYS A 272 -15.03 0.85 14.63
CA LYS A 272 -14.61 -0.53 14.31
C LYS A 272 -13.68 -0.59 13.11
N ALA A 273 -12.73 -1.52 13.12
CA ALA A 273 -11.80 -1.72 11.99
C ALA A 273 -12.51 -2.03 10.66
N SER A 274 -13.69 -2.65 10.70
CA SER A 274 -14.53 -2.95 9.52
C SER A 274 -15.16 -1.73 8.87
N GLU A 275 -15.20 -0.60 9.58
CA GLU A 275 -15.80 0.65 9.09
C GLU A 275 -14.76 1.61 8.51
N VAL A 276 -13.48 1.26 8.59
CA VAL A 276 -12.38 2.06 8.06
C VAL A 276 -12.22 1.78 6.57
N ASP A 277 -12.29 2.83 5.76
CA ASP A 277 -11.91 2.77 4.35
C ASP A 277 -10.36 2.75 4.24
N PRO A 278 -9.73 1.70 3.69
CA PRO A 278 -8.27 1.63 3.53
C PRO A 278 -7.72 2.64 2.50
N ASN A 279 -8.59 3.28 1.72
CA ASN A 279 -8.21 4.30 0.75
C ASN A 279 -9.11 5.53 0.89
N PRO A 280 -9.07 6.23 2.05
CA PRO A 280 -9.95 7.35 2.30
C PRO A 280 -9.67 8.46 1.28
N GLU A 281 -10.71 9.17 0.87
CA GLU A 281 -10.52 10.33 0.01
C GLU A 281 -9.57 11.34 0.69
N PRO A 282 -8.55 11.84 -0.03
CA PRO A 282 -7.61 12.79 0.53
C PRO A 282 -8.34 13.98 1.15
N PRO A 283 -7.96 14.44 2.36
CA PRO A 283 -8.61 15.58 2.98
C PRO A 283 -8.53 16.78 2.04
N ARG A 284 -9.68 17.36 1.73
CA ARG A 284 -9.79 18.56 0.88
C ARG A 284 -9.91 19.77 1.77
N CYS A 285 -9.26 20.86 1.37
CA CYS A 285 -9.42 22.13 2.05
C CYS A 285 -10.90 22.53 1.96
N PRO A 286 -11.59 22.82 3.07
CA PRO A 286 -13.00 23.23 3.05
C PRO A 286 -13.21 24.57 2.32
N VAL A 287 -12.12 25.33 2.13
CA VAL A 287 -12.12 26.65 1.51
C VAL A 287 -11.97 26.57 -0.02
N CYS A 288 -10.92 25.90 -0.49
CA CYS A 288 -10.58 25.87 -1.92
C CYS A 288 -10.82 24.51 -2.59
N PHE A 289 -11.28 23.50 -1.84
CA PHE A 289 -11.55 22.12 -2.28
C PHE A 289 -10.35 21.40 -2.93
N GLN A 290 -9.16 21.99 -2.85
CA GLN A 290 -7.92 21.35 -3.26
C GLN A 290 -7.54 20.28 -2.24
N VAL A 291 -6.95 19.19 -2.74
CA VAL A 291 -6.37 18.15 -1.90
C VAL A 291 -5.27 18.78 -1.05
N VAL A 292 -5.43 18.72 0.26
CA VAL A 292 -4.39 19.20 1.17
C VAL A 292 -3.29 18.16 1.18
N LYS A 293 -2.20 18.44 0.48
CA LYS A 293 -1.00 17.60 0.51
C LYS A 293 -0.19 17.98 1.76
N GLY A 294 0.20 16.99 2.57
CA GLY A 294 1.11 17.19 3.71
C GLY A 294 0.47 17.40 5.09
N VAL A 295 -0.80 17.03 5.30
CA VAL A 295 -1.54 17.24 6.59
C VAL A 295 -0.98 16.43 7.76
N THR A 296 -0.01 15.53 7.55
CA THR A 296 0.60 14.77 8.63
C THR A 296 1.34 15.63 9.67
N GLU A 297 1.54 16.94 9.43
CA GLU A 297 2.32 17.80 10.33
C GLU A 297 1.49 18.78 11.18
N SER A 298 0.19 19.04 10.92
CA SER A 298 -0.62 19.85 11.86
C SER A 298 -2.14 19.80 11.58
N PRO A 299 -2.88 18.82 12.13
CA PRO A 299 -4.34 18.85 12.16
C PRO A 299 -4.88 20.08 12.94
N GLU A 300 -4.12 20.62 13.89
CA GLU A 300 -4.45 21.83 14.63
C GLU A 300 -4.50 23.08 13.73
N ALA A 301 -3.59 23.20 12.76
CA ALA A 301 -3.63 24.30 11.80
C ALA A 301 -4.91 24.28 10.95
N VAL A 302 -5.41 23.09 10.60
CA VAL A 302 -6.67 22.95 9.87
C VAL A 302 -7.86 23.34 10.74
N ALA A 303 -7.90 22.89 12.00
CA ALA A 303 -8.94 23.27 12.95
C ALA A 303 -8.94 24.78 13.24
N GLY A 304 -7.76 25.38 13.39
CA GLY A 304 -7.58 26.82 13.58
C GLY A 304 -8.11 27.62 12.39
N VAL A 305 -7.79 27.21 11.15
CA VAL A 305 -8.31 27.87 9.95
C VAL A 305 -9.82 27.67 9.79
N GLN A 306 -10.37 26.49 10.12
CA GLN A 306 -11.81 26.25 10.08
C GLN A 306 -12.59 27.17 11.02
N SER A 307 -12.05 27.46 12.21
CA SER A 307 -12.68 28.37 13.17
C SER A 307 -12.79 29.82 12.67
N LEU A 308 -11.94 30.20 11.71
CA LEU A 308 -11.93 31.52 11.07
C LEU A 308 -12.93 31.66 9.91
N ILE A 309 -13.53 30.55 9.47
CA ILE A 309 -14.52 30.54 8.38
C ILE A 309 -15.90 30.84 8.97
N ARG A 310 -16.47 31.99 8.59
CA ARG A 310 -17.84 32.34 8.99
C ARG A 310 -18.88 31.51 8.22
N PRO A 311 -20.09 31.31 8.78
CA PRO A 311 -21.18 30.57 8.12
C PRO A 311 -21.59 31.13 6.75
N ASP A 312 -21.28 32.40 6.47
CA ASP A 312 -21.56 33.07 5.21
C ASP A 312 -20.53 32.76 4.10
N GLY A 313 -19.51 31.94 4.41
CA GLY A 313 -18.45 31.55 3.49
C GLY A 313 -17.40 32.65 3.31
N THR A 314 -17.15 33.45 4.33
CA THR A 314 -16.10 34.48 4.34
C THR A 314 -15.06 34.20 5.41
N ILE A 315 -13.81 34.55 5.12
CA ILE A 315 -12.73 34.60 6.11
C ILE A 315 -12.44 36.07 6.38
N HIS A 316 -12.48 36.47 7.64
CA HIS A 316 -12.10 37.80 8.09
C HIS A 316 -10.68 37.73 8.63
N VAL A 317 -9.72 38.30 7.90
CA VAL A 317 -8.34 38.44 8.36
C VAL A 317 -8.17 39.86 8.87
N VAL A 318 -7.92 40.04 10.16
CA VAL A 318 -7.59 41.35 10.73
C VAL A 318 -6.08 41.53 10.62
N ALA A 319 -5.65 42.50 9.82
CA ALA A 319 -4.24 42.88 9.71
C ALA A 319 -3.76 43.59 11.00
N GLU A 320 -2.45 43.68 11.20
CA GLU A 320 -1.84 44.29 12.39
C GLU A 320 -2.22 45.77 12.59
N ASP A 321 -2.61 46.45 11.52
CA ASP A 321 -3.10 47.83 11.54
C ASP A 321 -4.59 47.95 11.97
N GLY A 322 -5.23 46.81 12.29
CA GLY A 322 -6.64 46.72 12.64
C GLY A 322 -7.58 46.65 11.43
N THR A 323 -7.06 46.65 10.20
CA THR A 323 -7.88 46.57 8.99
C THR A 323 -8.40 45.14 8.79
N ALA A 324 -9.73 44.98 8.73
CA ALA A 324 -10.34 43.69 8.45
C ALA A 324 -10.46 43.45 6.93
N HIS A 325 -9.73 42.47 6.42
CA HIS A 325 -9.86 41.96 5.06
C HIS A 325 -10.89 40.84 5.02
N VAL A 326 -11.95 41.02 4.23
CA VAL A 326 -12.99 40.00 4.00
C VAL A 326 -12.67 39.26 2.72
N VAL A 327 -12.19 38.02 2.85
CA VAL A 327 -11.95 37.14 1.70
C VAL A 327 -13.21 36.30 1.49
N LYS A 328 -13.89 36.53 0.36
CA LYS A 328 -15.08 35.78 -0.02
C LYS A 328 -14.65 34.45 -0.65
N LEU A 329 -15.04 33.33 -0.03
CA LEU A 329 -14.68 32.03 -0.55
C LEU A 329 -15.55 31.68 -1.77
N PRO A 330 -15.01 31.02 -2.79
CA PRO A 330 -15.79 30.62 -3.96
C PRO A 330 -16.90 29.65 -3.53
N LYS A 331 -18.16 30.10 -3.67
CA LYS A 331 -19.34 29.26 -3.43
C LYS A 331 -19.39 28.14 -4.48
N ARG A 332 -19.24 26.88 -4.03
CA ARG A 332 -19.51 25.62 -4.76
C ARG A 332 -19.51 25.71 -6.29
N LEU A 333 -18.46 25.21 -6.93
CA LEU A 333 -18.60 24.68 -8.29
C LEU A 333 -19.16 23.24 -8.24
N PRO A 334 -19.91 22.81 -9.28
CA PRO A 334 -20.62 21.52 -9.31
C PRO A 334 -19.67 20.32 -9.14
N PRO A 335 -20.18 19.15 -8.72
CA PRO A 335 -19.36 17.97 -8.48
C PRO A 335 -18.63 17.60 -9.78
N ARG A 336 -17.32 17.81 -9.79
CA ARG A 336 -16.45 17.27 -10.85
C ARG A 336 -16.28 15.78 -10.59
N THR A 337 -16.71 14.99 -11.55
CA THR A 337 -16.43 13.55 -11.68
C THR A 337 -14.96 13.27 -11.40
N ALA A 338 -14.71 12.22 -10.63
CA ALA A 338 -13.40 11.80 -10.16
C ALA A 338 -12.38 11.69 -11.31
N SER A 339 -11.53 12.71 -11.48
CA SER A 339 -10.29 12.57 -12.24
C SER A 339 -9.20 12.08 -11.29
N THR A 340 -8.77 10.85 -11.52
CA THR A 340 -7.58 10.22 -10.93
C THR A 340 -6.33 11.08 -11.18
N ALA A 341 -5.90 11.82 -10.16
CA ALA A 341 -4.63 12.53 -10.14
C ALA A 341 -3.57 11.68 -9.43
N THR A 342 -2.72 11.04 -10.21
CA THR A 342 -1.48 10.37 -9.77
C THR A 342 -0.49 11.37 -9.16
N ALA A 343 -0.22 11.22 -7.86
CA ALA A 343 1.00 11.68 -7.17
C ALA A 343 1.56 10.47 -6.39
N GLY A 344 2.87 10.23 -6.25
CA GLY A 344 4.00 11.12 -6.44
C GLY A 344 5.25 10.38 -6.93
N ALA A 345 6.28 11.20 -7.17
CA ALA A 345 7.61 10.77 -7.51
C ALA A 345 8.33 10.28 -6.24
N VAL A 346 8.70 9.01 -6.22
CA VAL A 346 9.79 8.51 -5.38
C VAL A 346 10.94 8.27 -6.35
N ARG A 347 12.08 8.93 -6.09
CA ARG A 347 13.34 8.62 -6.77
C ARG A 347 13.70 7.17 -6.42
N ARG A 348 13.54 6.24 -7.36
CA ARG A 348 14.14 4.91 -7.30
C ARG A 348 15.25 4.84 -8.34
N THR A 349 16.47 4.98 -7.87
CA THR A 349 17.62 4.33 -8.47
C THR A 349 17.64 2.90 -7.92
N ASP A 350 17.03 1.97 -8.64
CA ASP A 350 17.53 0.59 -8.68
C ASP A 350 16.86 -0.22 -9.80
N LEU A 351 17.71 -0.92 -10.56
CA LEU A 351 17.43 -1.63 -11.79
C LEU A 351 16.60 -2.89 -11.52
N THR A 352 15.28 -2.75 -11.44
CA THR A 352 14.39 -3.92 -11.55
C THR A 352 14.23 -4.23 -13.04
N VAL A 353 14.94 -5.23 -13.52
CA VAL A 353 14.77 -5.78 -14.87
C VAL A 353 13.45 -6.56 -14.90
N ASN A 354 12.62 -6.37 -15.92
CA ASN A 354 11.40 -7.17 -16.07
C ASN A 354 11.76 -8.64 -16.33
N GLY A 355 10.80 -9.56 -16.19
CA GLY A 355 11.02 -10.99 -16.49
C GLY A 355 11.62 -11.26 -17.88
N ASP A 356 11.43 -10.32 -18.82
CA ASP A 356 11.95 -10.39 -20.19
C ASP A 356 13.38 -9.81 -20.36
N GLY A 357 14.13 -9.58 -19.27
CA GLY A 357 15.48 -9.01 -19.35
C GLY A 357 15.54 -7.51 -19.72
N ASN A 358 14.40 -6.90 -20.07
CA ASN A 358 14.31 -5.51 -20.48
C ASN A 358 14.07 -4.58 -19.30
N GLN A 359 14.69 -3.39 -19.33
CA GLN A 359 14.36 -2.33 -18.37
C GLN A 359 12.87 -1.95 -18.46
N PRO A 360 12.22 -1.60 -17.35
CA PRO A 360 10.84 -1.12 -17.37
C PRO A 360 10.76 0.23 -18.10
N PHE A 361 9.65 0.47 -18.81
CA PHE A 361 9.39 1.77 -19.43
C PHE A 361 9.43 2.88 -18.37
N ALA A 362 10.06 4.00 -18.70
CA ALA A 362 10.02 5.18 -17.85
C ALA A 362 8.57 5.65 -17.69
N LYS A 363 8.28 6.35 -16.58
CA LYS A 363 6.93 6.82 -16.27
C LYS A 363 6.35 7.64 -17.45
N GLY A 364 5.28 7.13 -18.05
CA GLY A 364 4.59 7.76 -19.18
C GLY A 364 5.28 7.62 -20.54
N GLU A 365 6.38 6.86 -20.65
CA GLU A 365 7.03 6.57 -21.93
C GLU A 365 6.13 5.74 -22.84
N LEU A 366 5.58 4.63 -22.34
CA LEU A 366 4.68 3.78 -23.12
C LEU A 366 3.40 4.52 -23.55
N GLU A 367 2.88 5.42 -22.71
CA GLU A 367 1.74 6.29 -23.05
C GLU A 367 2.08 7.23 -24.22
N ARG A 368 3.29 7.83 -24.21
CA ARG A 368 3.78 8.67 -25.32
C ARG A 368 3.96 7.87 -26.61
N LEU A 369 4.49 6.64 -26.53
CA LEU A 369 4.64 5.75 -27.70
C LEU A 369 3.28 5.32 -28.27
N THR A 370 2.35 4.95 -27.41
CA THR A 370 0.96 4.62 -27.79
C THR A 370 0.31 5.78 -28.55
N MET A 371 0.47 7.00 -28.04
CA MET A 371 -0.02 8.21 -28.69
C MET A 371 0.70 8.48 -30.02
N ALA A 372 2.03 8.29 -30.08
CA ALA A 372 2.81 8.52 -31.29
C ALA A 372 2.35 7.62 -32.45
N VAL A 373 2.17 6.32 -32.19
CA VAL A 373 1.66 5.34 -33.18
C VAL A 373 0.29 5.77 -33.71
N LEU A 374 -0.66 6.06 -32.82
CA LEU A 374 -2.01 6.46 -33.20
C LEU A 374 -2.02 7.80 -33.97
N SER A 375 -1.25 8.78 -33.52
CA SER A 375 -1.16 10.09 -34.18
C SER A 375 -0.43 10.06 -35.54
N GLY A 376 0.44 9.07 -35.76
CA GLY A 376 1.08 8.83 -37.05
C GLY A 376 0.14 8.23 -38.10
N GLN A 377 -1.03 7.71 -37.67
CA GLN A 377 -2.03 7.09 -38.54
C GLN A 377 -3.42 7.67 -38.26
N PRO A 378 -3.61 9.01 -38.44
CA PRO A 378 -4.87 9.66 -38.15
C PRO A 378 -6.02 9.05 -38.96
N GLY A 379 -7.14 8.76 -38.31
CA GLY A 379 -8.33 8.16 -38.92
C GLY A 379 -8.28 6.64 -39.08
N ARG A 380 -7.15 5.98 -38.83
CA ARG A 380 -7.07 4.50 -38.87
C ARG A 380 -7.54 3.89 -37.55
N GLU A 381 -8.50 2.98 -37.63
CA GLU A 381 -8.90 2.12 -36.51
C GLU A 381 -7.77 1.12 -36.21
N MET A 382 -7.33 1.04 -34.94
CA MET A 382 -6.31 0.10 -34.49
C MET A 382 -6.71 -0.58 -33.19
N THR A 383 -6.44 -1.87 -33.09
CA THR A 383 -6.57 -2.68 -31.86
C THR A 383 -5.34 -2.49 -30.95
N PRO A 384 -5.45 -2.71 -29.63
CA PRO A 384 -4.30 -2.71 -28.73
C PRO A 384 -3.18 -3.66 -29.16
N GLN A 385 -3.51 -4.80 -29.79
CA GLN A 385 -2.52 -5.76 -30.28
C GLN A 385 -1.73 -5.20 -31.47
N GLU A 386 -2.40 -4.56 -32.44
CA GLU A 386 -1.74 -3.92 -33.58
C GLU A 386 -0.84 -2.77 -33.11
N ILE A 387 -1.32 -1.96 -32.16
CA ILE A 387 -0.52 -0.87 -31.58
C ILE A 387 0.70 -1.42 -30.85
N ALA A 388 0.54 -2.48 -30.05
CA ALA A 388 1.66 -3.12 -29.35
C ALA A 388 2.71 -3.68 -30.33
N THR A 389 2.26 -4.26 -31.44
CA THR A 389 3.13 -4.78 -32.52
C THR A 389 3.93 -3.65 -33.15
N GLU A 390 3.28 -2.53 -33.47
CA GLU A 390 3.93 -1.35 -34.05
C GLU A 390 4.96 -0.73 -33.09
N ILE A 391 4.64 -0.62 -31.80
CA ILE A 391 5.61 -0.13 -30.79
C ILE A 391 6.80 -1.10 -30.67
N SER A 392 6.55 -2.40 -30.64
CA SER A 392 7.61 -3.42 -30.54
C SER A 392 8.55 -3.36 -31.74
N ALA A 393 8.02 -3.11 -32.95
CA ALA A 393 8.80 -2.89 -34.16
C ALA A 393 9.67 -1.62 -34.07
N GLN A 394 9.14 -0.53 -33.50
CA GLN A 394 9.90 0.72 -33.29
C GLN A 394 11.01 0.59 -32.25
N LEU A 395 10.87 -0.33 -31.27
CA LEU A 395 11.83 -0.57 -30.20
C LEU A 395 12.80 -1.72 -30.50
N ASN A 396 13.06 -2.01 -31.78
CA ASN A 396 14.00 -3.03 -32.23
C ASN A 396 13.73 -4.42 -31.65
N GLY A 397 12.46 -4.81 -31.50
CA GLY A 397 12.08 -6.15 -31.04
C GLY A 397 11.83 -6.27 -29.54
N ARG A 398 11.89 -5.17 -28.78
CA ARG A 398 11.43 -5.18 -27.38
C ARG A 398 9.93 -5.46 -27.33
N ALA A 399 9.56 -6.57 -26.71
CA ALA A 399 8.17 -6.98 -26.56
C ALA A 399 7.37 -5.97 -25.73
N VAL A 400 6.18 -5.61 -26.22
CA VAL A 400 5.21 -4.78 -25.50
C VAL A 400 3.91 -5.55 -25.34
N SER A 401 3.46 -5.71 -24.10
CA SER A 401 2.19 -6.38 -23.82
C SER A 401 1.00 -5.56 -24.35
N SER A 402 0.10 -6.21 -25.07
CA SER A 402 -1.16 -5.62 -25.54
C SER A 402 -2.08 -5.22 -24.39
N GLY A 403 -1.99 -5.87 -23.22
CA GLY A 403 -2.70 -5.47 -22.01
C GLY A 403 -2.22 -4.11 -21.48
N ALA A 404 -0.92 -3.84 -21.52
CA ALA A 404 -0.36 -2.54 -21.13
C ALA A 404 -0.79 -1.43 -22.11
N VAL A 405 -0.81 -1.73 -23.41
CA VAL A 405 -1.30 -0.80 -24.43
C VAL A 405 -2.80 -0.54 -24.28
N ARG A 406 -3.63 -1.56 -24.01
CA ARG A 406 -5.06 -1.41 -23.72
C ARG A 406 -5.32 -0.46 -22.56
N ASN A 407 -4.55 -0.57 -21.47
CA ASN A 407 -4.67 0.34 -20.33
C ASN A 407 -4.36 1.79 -20.72
N ASN A 408 -3.32 2.02 -21.54
CA ASN A 408 -2.99 3.35 -22.05
C ASN A 408 -4.05 3.88 -23.02
N CYS A 409 -4.59 3.06 -23.93
CA CYS A 409 -5.66 3.47 -24.83
C CYS A 409 -6.93 3.86 -24.04
N THR A 410 -7.32 3.07 -23.04
CA THR A 410 -8.46 3.41 -22.17
C THR A 410 -8.24 4.74 -21.46
N LYS A 411 -7.02 4.97 -20.95
CA LYS A 411 -6.63 6.24 -20.33
C LYS A 411 -6.70 7.42 -21.32
N LEU A 412 -6.12 7.28 -22.51
CA LEU A 412 -6.15 8.31 -23.56
C LEU A 412 -7.57 8.59 -24.06
N GLY A 413 -8.40 7.54 -24.16
CA GLY A 413 -9.81 7.65 -24.53
C GLY A 413 -10.61 8.41 -23.48
N SER A 414 -10.41 8.09 -22.19
CA SER A 414 -11.04 8.82 -21.08
C SER A 414 -10.62 10.30 -21.03
N ALA A 415 -9.42 10.62 -21.53
CA ALA A 415 -8.91 11.98 -21.64
C ALA A 415 -9.41 12.72 -22.91
N GLY A 416 -10.18 12.07 -23.78
CA GLY A 416 -10.69 12.62 -25.04
C GLY A 416 -9.61 12.84 -26.10
N ARG A 417 -8.46 12.16 -26.00
CA ARG A 417 -7.35 12.29 -26.97
C ARG A 417 -7.45 11.32 -28.14
N ILE A 418 -8.13 10.19 -27.92
CA ILE A 418 -8.45 9.18 -28.93
C ILE A 418 -9.92 8.81 -28.76
N LEU A 419 -10.53 8.23 -29.79
CA LEU A 419 -11.92 7.79 -29.77
C LEU A 419 -11.97 6.26 -29.74
N LEU A 420 -12.83 5.71 -28.89
CA LEU A 420 -13.18 4.29 -28.94
C LEU A 420 -14.20 4.09 -30.07
N VAL A 421 -13.91 3.19 -31.02
CA VAL A 421 -14.77 2.94 -32.19
C VAL A 421 -15.61 1.68 -32.02
N ARG A 422 -15.01 0.59 -31.53
CA ARG A 422 -15.70 -0.68 -31.25
C ARG A 422 -15.23 -1.27 -29.93
N GLU A 423 -16.13 -1.97 -29.26
CA GLU A 423 -15.86 -2.62 -27.97
C GLU A 423 -15.38 -4.07 -28.14
N ALA A 424 -15.79 -4.75 -29.22
CA ALA A 424 -15.42 -6.12 -29.54
C ALA A 424 -15.14 -6.31 -31.06
N PRO A 425 -13.87 -6.51 -31.49
CA PRO A 425 -12.66 -6.30 -30.70
C PRO A 425 -12.49 -4.82 -30.32
N LEU A 426 -11.83 -4.57 -29.19
CA LEU A 426 -11.60 -3.21 -28.70
C LEU A 426 -10.74 -2.42 -29.70
N THR A 427 -11.29 -1.40 -30.36
CA THR A 427 -10.58 -0.59 -31.37
C THR A 427 -10.63 0.89 -31.05
N PHE A 428 -9.50 1.57 -31.27
CA PHE A 428 -9.34 3.00 -31.05
C PHE A 428 -8.91 3.71 -32.33
N VAL A 429 -9.25 4.98 -32.45
CA VAL A 429 -8.81 5.85 -33.56
C VAL A 429 -8.32 7.19 -33.03
N TYR A 430 -7.23 7.69 -33.61
CA TYR A 430 -6.85 9.09 -33.44
C TYR A 430 -7.64 9.93 -34.46
N PRO A 431 -8.43 10.93 -34.04
CA PRO A 431 -9.24 11.70 -34.97
C PRO A 431 -8.34 12.38 -36.00
N ALA A 432 -8.71 12.25 -37.28
CA ALA A 432 -8.05 13.01 -38.32
C ALA A 432 -8.24 14.50 -38.04
N PRO A 433 -7.20 15.35 -38.20
CA PRO A 433 -7.40 16.78 -38.14
C PRO A 433 -8.51 17.08 -39.15
N ALA A 434 -9.57 17.75 -38.70
CA ALA A 434 -10.58 18.26 -39.60
C ALA A 434 -9.80 19.11 -40.58
N GLY A 435 -9.60 18.60 -41.80
CA GLY A 435 -8.94 19.38 -42.83
C GLY A 435 -9.71 20.69 -42.88
N ASP A 436 -8.99 21.80 -42.91
CA ASP A 436 -9.52 23.08 -43.36
C ASP A 436 -10.01 22.84 -44.79
N SER A 437 -11.18 22.21 -44.91
CA SER A 437 -11.92 22.07 -46.13
C SER A 437 -12.39 23.49 -46.39
N GLU A 438 -11.52 24.20 -47.10
CA GLU A 438 -11.74 25.40 -47.88
C GLU A 438 -13.24 25.68 -47.99
N ALA A 439 -13.73 26.45 -47.02
CA ALA A 439 -15.00 27.12 -47.12
C ALA A 439 -14.78 28.30 -48.08
N ASP A 440 -14.59 27.98 -49.36
CA ASP A 440 -14.68 28.95 -50.44
C ASP A 440 -15.53 28.37 -51.59
N GLU A 441 -16.62 29.09 -51.83
CA GLU A 441 -17.33 29.25 -53.09
C GLU A 441 -17.95 28.02 -53.80
N ALA A 442 -19.26 27.85 -53.57
CA ALA A 442 -20.20 27.96 -54.69
C ALA A 442 -21.59 28.39 -54.19
N GLU A 443 -21.79 29.70 -54.17
CA GLU A 443 -23.07 30.34 -54.43
C GLU A 443 -23.65 29.77 -55.74
N THR A 444 -24.72 28.99 -55.68
CA THR A 444 -25.66 28.86 -56.80
C THR A 444 -27.07 28.76 -56.25
N THR A 445 -27.64 29.93 -56.01
CA THR A 445 -29.00 30.34 -56.38
C THR A 445 -29.86 29.25 -57.05
N THR A 446 -30.90 28.76 -56.38
CA THR A 446 -32.21 28.49 -57.03
C THR A 446 -33.30 28.54 -55.96
N ALA A 447 -34.12 29.60 -56.01
CA ALA A 447 -35.33 29.79 -55.23
C ALA A 447 -36.45 28.81 -55.68
N PRO A 448 -37.46 28.54 -54.84
CA PRO A 448 -38.51 27.57 -55.12
C PRO A 448 -39.57 28.15 -56.05
N ALA A 449 -39.86 27.46 -57.15
CA ALA A 449 -41.03 27.71 -57.99
C ALA A 449 -42.09 26.64 -57.72
N GLN A 450 -43.25 27.12 -57.26
CA GLN A 450 -44.51 26.40 -57.19
C GLN A 450 -44.97 25.93 -58.58
N ALA A 451 -45.44 24.69 -58.68
CA ALA A 451 -46.50 24.18 -59.56
C ALA A 451 -46.94 22.85 -58.92
N ASP A 452 -48.12 22.70 -58.35
CA ASP A 452 -49.45 22.70 -58.97
C ASP A 452 -49.53 21.80 -60.21
N ALA A 453 -49.93 20.54 -59.98
CA ALA A 453 -50.56 19.61 -60.93
C ALA A 453 -50.98 18.35 -60.13
N THR A 454 -52.23 18.28 -59.68
CA THR A 454 -53.34 17.54 -60.33
C THR A 454 -53.12 16.04 -60.48
N ALA A 455 -54.02 15.32 -59.82
CA ALA A 455 -54.28 13.90 -59.92
C ALA A 455 -54.72 13.47 -61.32
N GLU A 456 -54.14 12.37 -61.82
CA GLU A 456 -54.75 11.38 -62.73
C GLU A 456 -54.11 10.03 -62.36
N ASP A 457 -54.86 9.12 -61.74
CA ASP A 457 -55.59 8.04 -62.42
C ASP A 457 -54.68 7.15 -63.28
N THR A 458 -54.31 5.98 -62.74
CA THR A 458 -54.16 4.78 -63.57
C THR A 458 -54.53 3.57 -62.73
N SER A 459 -55.82 3.27 -62.78
CA SER A 459 -56.34 1.92 -62.59
C SER A 459 -55.82 1.00 -63.72
N GLY A 460 -55.42 -0.23 -63.37
CA GLY A 460 -55.39 -1.34 -64.31
C GLY A 460 -54.01 -1.99 -64.52
N ASN A 461 -53.80 -3.14 -63.87
CA ASN A 461 -53.41 -4.30 -64.65
C ASN A 461 -53.99 -5.58 -64.04
N GLU A 462 -54.87 -6.20 -64.81
CA GLU A 462 -55.45 -7.52 -64.63
C GLU A 462 -54.51 -8.59 -65.22
N GLN A 463 -54.50 -9.76 -64.58
CA GLN A 463 -54.36 -11.10 -65.16
C GLN A 463 -53.03 -11.51 -65.85
N SER A 464 -52.33 -12.46 -65.23
CA SER A 464 -52.38 -13.89 -65.61
C SER A 464 -51.78 -14.77 -64.53
#